data_AF-A0A0S8GEU1-F1
#
_entry.id   AF-A0A0S8GEU1-F1
#
_cell.length_a   1.000
_cell.length_b   1.000
_cell.length_c   1.000
_cell.angle_alpha   90.00
_cell.angle_beta   90.00
_cell.angle_gamma   90.00
#
_symmetry.space_group_name_H-M   'P 1'
#
loop_
_entity.id
_entity.type
_entity.pdbx_description
1 polymer ?
#
loop_
_entity_poly.entity_id
_entity_poly.type
_entity_poly.pdbx_seq_one_letter_code
_entity_poly.pdbx_strand_id
1 'polypeptide(L)'
;MANALCVLLPSESKRLIAMAVAGMPEVRQALERGWIVIGRGTTNAYVAEELLKQPLEKERHVAGYIGHGELAVLGKEERQRPIVLKDGSRVEMSPPEALQEFSSDDVFIKGANAVDPEGNVGILMGSPTGGTVAQAMGIVLARGAHFIVPVGLEKLIPSVINASLVGGQQEFDCVDGRPCALMPVVNANVVTEIEALGILADVDAVHFASGGVFGSEGAVVLAITGERSLMAQAVEIIGSVKGEPPLRGPSQER
;
A
#
# COMPACT_ATOMS: atom_id res chain seq x y z
N MET A 1 -7.43 -24.17 19.50
CA MET A 1 -7.52 -22.71 19.30
C MET A 1 -6.66 -21.98 20.32
N ALA A 2 -5.88 -21.01 19.88
CA ALA A 2 -5.17 -20.04 20.70
C ALA A 2 -5.50 -18.63 20.17
N ASN A 3 -5.43 -17.64 21.05
CA ASN A 3 -5.73 -16.25 20.75
C ASN A 3 -4.53 -15.38 21.16
N ALA A 4 -4.23 -14.34 20.41
CA ALA A 4 -3.28 -13.31 20.81
C ALA A 4 -3.80 -11.92 20.42
N LEU A 5 -3.31 -10.92 21.13
CA LEU A 5 -3.54 -9.53 20.83
C LEU A 5 -2.19 -8.91 20.48
N CYS A 6 -2.06 -8.36 19.28
CA CYS A 6 -0.85 -7.69 18.85
C CYS A 6 -1.16 -6.24 18.49
N VAL A 7 -0.17 -5.38 18.71
CA VAL A 7 -0.18 -3.98 18.27
C VAL A 7 0.85 -3.90 17.15
N LEU A 8 0.58 -3.19 16.06
CA LEU A 8 1.55 -2.92 14.99
C LEU A 8 1.63 -1.41 14.76
N LEU A 9 2.85 -0.89 14.71
CA LEU A 9 3.09 0.49 14.28
C LEU A 9 2.96 0.60 12.75
N PRO A 10 2.70 1.80 12.19
CA PRO A 10 2.55 1.98 10.75
C PRO A 10 3.72 1.44 9.91
N SER A 11 4.95 1.45 10.40
CA SER A 11 6.11 0.89 9.68
C SER A 11 6.10 -0.64 9.70
N GLU A 12 5.83 -1.23 10.86
CA GLU A 12 5.71 -2.68 11.07
C GLU A 12 4.56 -3.25 10.22
N SER A 13 3.41 -2.59 10.20
CA SER A 13 2.28 -2.92 9.32
C SER A 13 2.68 -2.90 7.84
N LYS A 14 3.40 -1.87 7.39
CA LYS A 14 3.84 -1.77 5.97
C LYS A 14 4.78 -2.91 5.60
N ARG A 15 5.69 -3.30 6.49
CA ARG A 15 6.57 -4.46 6.29
C ARG A 15 5.77 -5.76 6.21
N LEU A 16 4.86 -6.00 7.16
CA LEU A 16 4.01 -7.19 7.18
C LEU A 16 3.18 -7.33 5.89
N ILE A 17 2.52 -6.24 5.49
CA ILE A 17 1.73 -6.19 4.24
C ILE A 17 2.63 -6.42 3.03
N ALA A 18 3.83 -5.84 3.00
CA ALA A 18 4.76 -6.04 1.90
C ALA A 18 5.24 -7.49 1.77
N MET A 19 5.55 -8.16 2.88
CA MET A 19 5.89 -9.59 2.89
C MET A 19 4.73 -10.44 2.34
N ALA A 20 3.49 -10.12 2.73
CA ALA A 20 2.31 -10.82 2.23
C ALA A 20 2.12 -10.63 0.73
N VAL A 21 2.21 -9.39 0.23
CA VAL A 21 2.12 -9.10 -1.21
C VAL A 21 3.20 -9.86 -2.00
N ALA A 22 4.45 -9.87 -1.51
CA ALA A 22 5.51 -10.65 -2.15
C ALA A 22 5.28 -12.17 -2.10
N GLY A 23 4.46 -12.64 -1.16
CA GLY A 23 4.06 -14.03 -1.01
C GLY A 23 2.92 -14.48 -1.94
N MET A 24 2.18 -13.54 -2.56
CA MET A 24 1.00 -13.86 -3.36
C MET A 24 1.34 -14.66 -4.63
N PRO A 25 0.51 -15.65 -5.04
CA PRO A 25 0.78 -16.46 -6.23
C PRO A 25 0.97 -15.65 -7.51
N GLU A 26 0.08 -14.68 -7.77
CA GLU A 26 0.15 -13.83 -8.97
C GLU A 26 1.42 -12.96 -9.00
N VAL A 27 1.90 -12.51 -7.84
CA VAL A 27 3.14 -11.74 -7.73
C VAL A 27 4.35 -12.62 -7.99
N ARG A 28 4.38 -13.84 -7.43
CA ARG A 28 5.44 -14.81 -7.70
C ARG A 28 5.49 -15.23 -9.16
N GLN A 29 4.32 -15.47 -9.78
CA GLN A 29 4.22 -15.77 -11.20
C GLN A 29 4.79 -14.62 -12.05
N ALA A 30 4.38 -13.38 -11.81
CA ALA A 30 4.88 -12.24 -12.58
C ALA A 30 6.38 -11.94 -12.34
N LEU A 31 6.93 -12.32 -11.17
CA LEU A 31 8.37 -12.30 -10.93
C LEU A 31 9.12 -13.35 -11.76
N GLU A 32 8.54 -14.52 -12.01
CA GLU A 32 9.15 -15.54 -12.86
C GLU A 32 8.99 -15.21 -14.35
N ARG A 33 7.78 -14.79 -14.72
CA ARG A 33 7.39 -14.50 -16.10
C ARG A 33 6.23 -13.52 -16.11
N GLY A 34 6.53 -12.25 -16.30
CA GLY A 34 5.52 -11.20 -16.36
C GLY A 34 6.09 -9.82 -16.11
N TRP A 35 5.19 -8.86 -16.06
CA TRP A 35 5.43 -7.46 -15.74
C TRP A 35 4.87 -7.16 -14.36
N ILE A 36 5.66 -6.44 -13.57
CA ILE A 36 5.19 -5.86 -12.31
C ILE A 36 5.46 -4.36 -12.34
N VAL A 37 4.40 -3.57 -12.24
CA VAL A 37 4.50 -2.12 -12.10
C VAL A 37 4.17 -1.75 -10.67
N ILE A 38 5.16 -1.21 -9.96
CA ILE A 38 5.02 -0.74 -8.58
C ILE A 38 4.88 0.77 -8.60
N GLY A 39 3.67 1.25 -8.35
CA GLY A 39 3.36 2.66 -8.25
C GLY A 39 4.00 3.30 -7.01
N ARG A 40 4.11 4.62 -7.00
CA ARG A 40 4.66 5.36 -5.86
C ARG A 40 3.76 5.26 -4.62
N GLY A 41 4.40 5.28 -3.46
CA GLY A 41 3.72 5.25 -2.16
C GLY A 41 4.62 4.68 -1.07
N THR A 42 4.34 5.05 0.18
CA THR A 42 5.11 4.59 1.33
C THR A 42 5.08 3.07 1.44
N THR A 43 3.90 2.45 1.41
CA THR A 43 3.76 0.98 1.53
C THR A 43 4.33 0.25 0.31
N ASN A 44 4.16 0.82 -0.88
CA ASN A 44 4.69 0.25 -2.11
C ASN A 44 6.22 0.21 -2.13
N ALA A 45 6.87 1.14 -1.42
CA ALA A 45 8.31 1.14 -1.26
C ALA A 45 8.80 -0.09 -0.47
N TYR A 46 8.04 -0.53 0.55
CA TYR A 46 8.30 -1.77 1.27
C TYR A 46 8.07 -2.97 0.36
N VAL A 47 6.98 -2.99 -0.41
CA VAL A 47 6.73 -4.06 -1.41
C VAL A 47 7.89 -4.14 -2.41
N ALA A 48 8.34 -3.02 -2.95
CA ALA A 48 9.47 -2.99 -3.87
C ALA A 48 10.75 -3.51 -3.23
N GLU A 49 11.03 -3.15 -1.98
CA GLU A 49 12.19 -3.64 -1.23
C GLU A 49 12.12 -5.16 -1.02
N GLU A 50 10.95 -5.71 -0.66
CA GLU A 50 10.73 -7.16 -0.53
C GLU A 50 10.94 -7.90 -1.85
N LEU A 51 10.37 -7.38 -2.95
CA LEU A 51 10.48 -8.01 -4.27
C LEU A 51 11.90 -7.96 -4.84
N LEU A 52 12.60 -6.84 -4.64
CA LEU A 52 13.97 -6.65 -5.13
C LEU A 52 15.03 -7.29 -4.22
N LYS A 53 14.67 -7.64 -2.97
CA LYS A 53 15.59 -8.19 -1.95
C LYS A 53 16.84 -7.34 -1.74
N GLN A 54 16.71 -6.03 -1.89
CA GLN A 54 17.80 -5.06 -1.71
C GLN A 54 17.28 -3.81 -1.00
N PRO A 55 18.11 -3.16 -0.16
CA PRO A 55 17.71 -1.93 0.53
C PRO A 55 17.25 -0.85 -0.46
N LEU A 56 16.14 -0.18 -0.12
CA LEU A 56 15.60 0.93 -0.90
C LEU A 56 15.53 2.21 -0.04
N GLU A 57 15.89 3.34 -0.63
CA GLU A 57 15.58 4.69 -0.11
C GLU A 57 14.06 4.95 -0.23
N LYS A 58 13.28 4.28 0.64
CA LYS A 58 11.82 4.20 0.59
C LYS A 58 11.13 5.57 0.56
N GLU A 59 11.69 6.53 1.29
CA GLU A 59 11.24 7.92 1.37
C GLU A 59 11.14 8.57 -0.01
N ARG A 60 12.09 8.26 -0.91
CA ARG A 60 12.12 8.84 -2.26
C ARG A 60 11.19 8.14 -3.24
N HIS A 61 10.64 6.98 -2.86
CA HIS A 61 9.62 6.27 -3.64
C HIS A 61 8.20 6.81 -3.41
N VAL A 62 8.05 7.81 -2.52
CA VAL A 62 6.77 8.47 -2.21
C VAL A 62 6.40 9.48 -3.31
N ALA A 63 5.10 9.76 -3.47
CA ALA A 63 4.61 10.86 -4.30
C ALA A 63 3.92 11.92 -3.42
N GLY A 64 2.64 11.69 -3.13
CA GLY A 64 1.90 12.41 -2.10
C GLY A 64 1.97 11.69 -0.77
N TYR A 65 1.93 12.45 0.32
CA TYR A 65 1.86 11.95 1.68
C TYR A 65 1.07 12.93 2.56
N ILE A 66 0.55 12.43 3.67
CA ILE A 66 0.02 13.28 4.75
C ILE A 66 1.14 13.40 5.77
N GLY A 67 1.59 14.62 6.05
CA GLY A 67 2.71 14.86 6.96
C GLY A 67 2.69 16.29 7.47
N HIS A 68 3.16 16.48 8.70
CA HIS A 68 3.17 17.79 9.37
C HIS A 68 1.78 18.46 9.45
N GLY A 69 0.69 17.68 9.39
CA GLY A 69 -0.68 18.20 9.41
C GLY A 69 -1.24 18.61 8.05
N GLU A 70 -0.52 18.38 6.95
CA GLU A 70 -0.93 18.84 5.62
C GLU A 70 -0.92 17.71 4.58
N LEU A 71 -1.70 17.91 3.50
CA LEU A 71 -1.59 17.16 2.25
C LEU A 71 -0.35 17.64 1.50
N ALA A 72 0.70 16.82 1.45
CA ALA A 72 1.98 17.20 0.88
C ALA A 72 2.34 16.34 -0.34
N VAL A 73 3.28 16.84 -1.14
CA VAL A 73 3.87 16.10 -2.26
C VAL A 73 5.37 16.31 -2.22
N LEU A 74 6.14 15.22 -2.23
CA LEU A 74 7.61 15.27 -2.24
C LEU A 74 8.12 16.05 -3.46
N GLY A 75 9.26 16.74 -3.45
CA GLY A 75 9.78 17.43 -4.65
C GLY A 75 10.01 16.47 -5.83
N LYS A 76 9.95 16.96 -7.09
CA LYS A 76 10.21 16.11 -8.28
C LYS A 76 11.65 15.57 -8.32
N GLU A 77 12.62 16.39 -7.88
CA GLU A 77 14.04 16.04 -7.86
C GLU A 77 14.39 15.04 -6.75
N GLU A 78 13.67 15.10 -5.64
CA GLU A 78 13.81 14.16 -4.52
C GLU A 78 13.22 12.78 -4.84
N ARG A 79 12.30 12.74 -5.80
CA ARG A 79 11.48 11.58 -6.16
C ARG A 79 12.21 10.60 -7.07
N GLN A 80 12.49 9.40 -6.57
CA GLN A 80 12.92 8.27 -7.41
C GLN A 80 11.84 7.88 -8.42
N ARG A 81 12.23 7.34 -9.58
CA ARG A 81 11.26 6.83 -10.57
C ARG A 81 10.45 5.66 -9.99
N PRO A 82 9.18 5.48 -10.41
CA PRO A 82 8.44 4.26 -10.13
C PRO A 82 9.23 3.02 -10.59
N ILE A 83 8.96 1.88 -9.97
CA ILE A 83 9.71 0.65 -10.26
C ILE A 83 8.89 -0.20 -11.22
N VAL A 84 9.55 -0.64 -12.29
CA VAL A 84 9.01 -1.59 -13.26
C VAL A 84 9.94 -2.79 -13.27
N LEU A 85 9.35 -3.98 -13.12
CA LEU A 85 10.04 -5.26 -13.21
C LEU A 85 9.52 -6.02 -14.43
N LYS A 86 10.44 -6.70 -15.10
CA LYS A 86 10.15 -7.71 -16.11
C LYS A 86 10.89 -8.99 -15.73
N ASP A 87 10.15 -10.07 -15.53
CA ASP A 87 10.67 -11.39 -15.16
C ASP A 87 11.64 -11.26 -13.94
N GLY A 88 11.18 -10.52 -12.92
CA GLY A 88 11.89 -10.30 -11.66
C GLY A 88 13.01 -9.27 -11.72
N SER A 89 13.39 -8.79 -12.91
CA SER A 89 14.48 -7.84 -13.11
C SER A 89 13.98 -6.42 -13.32
N ARG A 90 14.61 -5.45 -12.66
CA ARG A 90 14.29 -4.03 -12.85
C ARG A 90 14.65 -3.59 -14.27
N VAL A 91 13.74 -2.89 -14.94
CA VAL A 91 13.94 -2.34 -16.29
C VAL A 91 13.82 -0.82 -16.31
N GLU A 92 14.50 -0.17 -17.25
CA GLU A 92 14.44 1.28 -17.46
C GLU A 92 13.26 1.67 -18.37
N MET A 93 12.05 1.28 -17.98
CA MET A 93 10.81 1.60 -18.68
C MET A 93 9.90 2.43 -17.77
N SER A 94 9.14 3.37 -18.35
CA SER A 94 8.15 4.10 -17.57
C SER A 94 6.92 3.22 -17.29
N PRO A 95 6.17 3.46 -16.19
CA PRO A 95 4.94 2.72 -15.94
C PRO A 95 3.94 2.74 -17.09
N PRO A 96 3.67 3.89 -17.76
CA PRO A 96 2.72 3.91 -18.88
C PRO A 96 3.16 3.02 -20.05
N GLU A 97 4.46 2.97 -20.37
CA GLU A 97 5.00 2.10 -21.42
C GLU A 97 4.85 0.63 -21.02
N ALA A 98 5.26 0.27 -19.80
CA ALA A 98 5.17 -1.11 -19.31
C ALA A 98 3.73 -1.60 -19.23
N LEU A 99 2.80 -0.73 -18.82
CA LEU A 99 1.37 -1.04 -18.81
C LEU A 99 0.85 -1.37 -20.22
N GLN A 100 1.38 -0.80 -21.30
CA GLN A 100 0.96 -1.19 -22.66
C GLN A 100 1.31 -2.64 -23.00
N GLU A 101 2.27 -3.24 -22.31
CA GLU A 101 2.70 -4.64 -22.51
C GLU A 101 1.96 -5.65 -21.60
N PHE A 102 1.09 -5.17 -20.70
CA PHE A 102 0.36 -6.03 -19.77
C PHE A 102 -0.52 -7.07 -20.46
N SER A 103 -0.69 -8.19 -19.80
CA SER A 103 -1.62 -9.27 -20.03
C SER A 103 -2.40 -9.52 -18.73
N SER A 104 -3.29 -10.52 -18.71
CA SER A 104 -4.02 -10.91 -17.50
C SER A 104 -3.12 -11.43 -16.39
N ASP A 105 -1.92 -11.93 -16.71
CA ASP A 105 -0.99 -12.53 -15.74
C ASP A 105 -0.08 -11.47 -15.09
N ASP A 106 -0.16 -10.21 -15.52
CA ASP A 106 0.72 -9.14 -15.07
C ASP A 106 0.12 -8.38 -13.87
N VAL A 107 0.98 -7.72 -13.10
CA VAL A 107 0.62 -7.17 -11.79
C VAL A 107 0.86 -5.66 -11.73
N PHE A 108 -0.19 -4.92 -11.36
CA PHE A 108 -0.08 -3.52 -10.95
C PHE A 108 -0.25 -3.40 -9.44
N ILE A 109 0.74 -2.81 -8.78
CA ILE A 109 0.74 -2.60 -7.32
C ILE A 109 0.64 -1.11 -7.03
N LYS A 110 -0.41 -0.70 -6.33
CA LYS A 110 -0.56 0.70 -5.88
C LYS A 110 -1.33 0.78 -4.57
N GLY A 111 -0.66 1.19 -3.51
CA GLY A 111 -1.29 1.47 -2.22
C GLY A 111 -2.25 2.66 -2.22
N ALA A 112 -3.02 2.76 -1.14
CA ALA A 112 -4.13 3.71 -1.00
C ALA A 112 -4.01 4.63 0.23
N ASN A 113 -4.93 5.58 0.31
CA ASN A 113 -5.08 6.57 1.38
C ASN A 113 -6.29 6.29 2.27
N ALA A 114 -7.20 5.44 1.82
CA ALA A 114 -8.38 5.01 2.54
C ALA A 114 -8.68 3.54 2.20
N VAL A 115 -9.26 2.83 3.16
CA VAL A 115 -9.92 1.53 2.97
C VAL A 115 -11.23 1.57 3.77
N ASP A 116 -12.27 0.88 3.32
CA ASP A 116 -13.52 0.75 4.08
C ASP A 116 -13.85 -0.71 4.41
N PRO A 117 -14.84 -0.97 5.29
CA PRO A 117 -15.20 -2.34 5.69
C PRO A 117 -15.73 -3.24 4.56
N GLU A 118 -16.08 -2.67 3.39
CA GLU A 118 -16.52 -3.43 2.22
C GLU A 118 -15.34 -3.86 1.34
N GLY A 119 -14.11 -3.44 1.68
CA GLY A 119 -12.92 -3.71 0.89
C GLY A 119 -12.73 -2.74 -0.28
N ASN A 120 -13.45 -1.61 -0.30
CA ASN A 120 -13.14 -0.55 -1.25
C ASN A 120 -11.94 0.25 -0.75
N VAL A 121 -11.17 0.81 -1.69
CA VAL A 121 -9.99 1.64 -1.37
C VAL A 121 -10.04 2.99 -2.06
N GLY A 122 -9.61 4.03 -1.35
CA GLY A 122 -9.58 5.40 -1.85
C GLY A 122 -8.16 5.86 -2.08
N ILE A 123 -7.83 6.31 -3.29
CA ILE A 123 -6.50 6.82 -3.65
C ILE A 123 -6.58 8.32 -3.85
N LEU A 124 -5.80 9.09 -3.09
CA LEU A 124 -5.75 10.54 -3.27
C LEU A 124 -5.05 10.91 -4.58
N MET A 125 -5.68 11.81 -5.32
CA MET A 125 -5.24 12.31 -6.62
C MET A 125 -4.96 13.82 -6.54
N GLY A 126 -3.69 14.18 -6.36
CA GLY A 126 -3.24 15.59 -6.41
C GLY A 126 -2.84 16.07 -7.82
N SER A 127 -2.89 15.18 -8.81
CA SER A 127 -2.72 15.51 -10.23
C SER A 127 -4.08 15.81 -10.85
N PRO A 128 -4.22 16.86 -11.68
CA PRO A 128 -5.47 17.17 -12.38
C PRO A 128 -5.92 16.06 -13.33
N THR A 129 -5.05 15.13 -13.68
CA THR A 129 -5.32 13.98 -14.56
C THR A 129 -5.41 12.65 -13.80
N GLY A 130 -5.46 12.68 -12.46
CA GLY A 130 -5.49 11.47 -11.61
C GLY A 130 -4.14 10.75 -11.44
N GLY A 131 -3.14 11.08 -12.26
CA GLY A 131 -1.78 10.54 -12.14
C GLY A 131 -1.68 9.09 -12.62
N THR A 132 -0.67 8.35 -12.11
CA THR A 132 -0.36 7.00 -12.59
C THR A 132 -1.53 6.02 -12.42
N VAL A 133 -2.33 6.16 -11.36
CA VAL A 133 -3.44 5.24 -11.14
C VAL A 133 -4.51 5.39 -12.23
N ALA A 134 -4.91 6.62 -12.58
CA ALA A 134 -5.88 6.86 -13.65
C ALA A 134 -5.37 6.36 -15.02
N GLN A 135 -4.06 6.48 -15.26
CA GLN A 135 -3.42 5.96 -16.49
C GLN A 135 -3.39 4.42 -16.53
N ALA A 136 -3.30 3.75 -15.37
CA ALA A 136 -3.24 2.30 -15.27
C ALA A 136 -4.61 1.63 -15.34
N MET A 137 -5.63 2.22 -14.69
CA MET A 137 -6.94 1.58 -14.48
C MET A 137 -7.57 1.05 -15.78
N GLY A 138 -7.60 1.86 -16.84
CA GLY A 138 -8.22 1.44 -18.10
C GLY A 138 -7.58 0.19 -18.70
N ILE A 139 -6.26 0.07 -18.58
CA ILE A 139 -5.49 -1.07 -19.10
C ILE A 139 -5.65 -2.28 -18.18
N VAL A 140 -5.38 -2.09 -16.89
CA VAL A 140 -5.39 -3.16 -15.88
C VAL A 140 -6.76 -3.83 -15.86
N LEU A 141 -7.84 -3.04 -15.84
CA LEU A 141 -9.19 -3.57 -15.83
C LEU A 141 -9.60 -4.21 -17.16
N ALA A 142 -9.31 -3.58 -18.30
CA ALA A 142 -9.73 -4.12 -19.60
C ALA A 142 -9.02 -5.43 -19.94
N ARG A 143 -7.79 -5.61 -19.48
CA ARG A 143 -6.99 -6.83 -19.71
C ARG A 143 -7.20 -7.90 -18.64
N GLY A 144 -7.88 -7.56 -17.53
CA GLY A 144 -8.02 -8.44 -16.39
C GLY A 144 -6.70 -8.72 -15.66
N ALA A 145 -5.76 -7.76 -15.70
CA ALA A 145 -4.50 -7.86 -14.98
C ALA A 145 -4.73 -7.72 -13.47
N HIS A 146 -3.82 -8.25 -12.67
CA HIS A 146 -3.93 -8.24 -11.22
C HIS A 146 -3.69 -6.83 -10.67
N PHE A 147 -4.72 -6.23 -10.07
CA PHE A 147 -4.58 -4.97 -9.33
C PHE A 147 -4.48 -5.24 -7.83
N ILE A 148 -3.28 -5.09 -7.25
CA ILE A 148 -3.03 -5.31 -5.82
C ILE A 148 -2.87 -3.97 -5.10
N VAL A 149 -3.62 -3.77 -4.01
CA VAL A 149 -3.61 -2.54 -3.22
C VAL A 149 -3.17 -2.84 -1.79
N PRO A 150 -1.88 -2.67 -1.46
CA PRO A 150 -1.41 -2.74 -0.10
C PRO A 150 -1.80 -1.47 0.68
N VAL A 151 -2.54 -1.63 1.77
CA VAL A 151 -3.05 -0.51 2.57
C VAL A 151 -3.20 -0.95 4.02
N GLY A 152 -2.66 -0.19 4.97
CA GLY A 152 -2.82 -0.52 6.38
C GLY A 152 -4.15 -0.01 6.93
N LEU A 153 -4.65 -0.70 7.95
CA LEU A 153 -5.92 -0.41 8.61
C LEU A 153 -5.92 0.90 9.39
N GLU A 154 -4.77 1.57 9.55
CA GLU A 154 -4.72 2.95 10.08
C GLU A 154 -5.46 3.95 9.18
N LYS A 155 -5.75 3.54 7.95
CA LYS A 155 -6.48 4.32 6.93
C LYS A 155 -7.94 3.89 6.78
N LEU A 156 -8.48 3.11 7.73
CA LEU A 156 -9.87 2.72 7.70
C LEU A 156 -10.78 3.95 7.82
N ILE A 157 -11.72 4.11 6.90
CA ILE A 157 -12.75 5.16 6.91
C ILE A 157 -14.15 4.54 6.85
N PRO A 158 -15.22 5.26 7.22
CA PRO A 158 -16.57 4.70 7.22
C PRO A 158 -17.08 4.23 5.85
N SER A 159 -16.75 4.94 4.77
CA SER A 159 -17.12 4.58 3.40
C SER A 159 -16.25 5.32 2.39
N VAL A 160 -15.53 4.57 1.55
CA VAL A 160 -14.76 5.13 0.43
C VAL A 160 -15.68 5.71 -0.63
N ILE A 161 -16.79 5.03 -0.91
CA ILE A 161 -17.77 5.48 -1.90
C ILE A 161 -18.30 6.86 -1.52
N ASN A 162 -18.80 7.03 -0.29
CA ASN A 162 -19.34 8.33 0.14
C ASN A 162 -18.26 9.41 0.13
N ALA A 163 -17.04 9.10 0.59
CA ALA A 163 -15.94 10.06 0.57
C ALA A 163 -15.57 10.48 -0.87
N SER A 164 -15.65 9.57 -1.85
CA SER A 164 -15.36 9.86 -3.25
C SER A 164 -16.37 10.78 -3.94
N LEU A 165 -17.59 10.86 -3.41
CA LEU A 165 -18.68 11.66 -3.99
C LEU A 165 -18.67 13.13 -3.56
N VAL A 166 -17.80 13.51 -2.61
CA VAL A 166 -17.77 14.86 -2.00
C VAL A 166 -17.22 15.93 -2.96
N GLY A 167 -16.44 15.56 -3.98
CA GLY A 167 -16.01 16.47 -5.04
C GLY A 167 -14.56 16.27 -5.51
N GLY A 168 -14.18 17.00 -6.56
CA GLY A 168 -12.84 17.03 -7.13
C GLY A 168 -11.91 18.05 -6.47
N GLN A 169 -10.62 18.00 -6.85
CA GLN A 169 -9.57 18.92 -6.33
C GLN A 169 -9.86 20.42 -6.54
N GLN A 170 -10.81 20.81 -7.39
CA GLN A 170 -11.18 22.19 -7.71
C GLN A 170 -12.46 22.66 -6.99
N GLU A 171 -13.09 21.80 -6.18
CA GLU A 171 -14.38 22.07 -5.53
C GLU A 171 -14.23 22.43 -4.04
N PHE A 172 -13.02 22.30 -3.47
CA PHE A 172 -12.76 22.67 -2.08
C PHE A 172 -12.31 24.13 -1.97
N ASP A 173 -13.01 24.92 -1.16
CA ASP A 173 -12.68 26.34 -0.91
C ASP A 173 -11.44 26.53 -0.01
N CYS A 174 -11.18 25.58 0.89
CA CYS A 174 -10.10 25.63 1.87
C CYS A 174 -9.46 24.25 2.01
N VAL A 175 -8.13 24.17 1.92
CA VAL A 175 -7.37 22.92 2.03
C VAL A 175 -6.06 23.15 2.79
N ASP A 176 -5.75 22.28 3.75
CA ASP A 176 -4.45 22.21 4.39
C ASP A 176 -3.44 21.52 3.44
N GLY A 177 -2.68 22.32 2.70
CA GLY A 177 -1.69 21.85 1.73
C GLY A 177 -2.24 21.71 0.31
N ARG A 178 -1.96 20.58 -0.34
CA ARG A 178 -2.25 20.33 -1.76
C ARG A 178 -3.68 19.79 -1.95
N PRO A 179 -4.55 20.47 -2.73
CA PRO A 179 -5.86 19.95 -3.09
C PRO A 179 -5.78 18.59 -3.80
N CYS A 180 -6.64 17.66 -3.40
CA CYS A 180 -6.72 16.31 -3.94
C CYS A 180 -8.18 15.90 -4.13
N ALA A 181 -8.45 15.06 -5.13
CA ALA A 181 -9.67 14.27 -5.19
C ALA A 181 -9.42 12.87 -4.62
N LEU A 182 -10.48 12.09 -4.36
CA LEU A 182 -10.39 10.69 -3.95
C LEU A 182 -10.92 9.78 -5.06
N MET A 183 -10.07 8.93 -5.64
CA MET A 183 -10.50 7.91 -6.60
C MET A 183 -10.97 6.66 -5.83
N PRO A 184 -12.24 6.25 -5.96
CA PRO A 184 -12.69 4.98 -5.43
C PRO A 184 -12.20 3.85 -6.34
N VAL A 185 -11.66 2.80 -5.74
CA VAL A 185 -11.32 1.54 -6.39
C VAL A 185 -12.09 0.45 -5.65
N VAL A 186 -12.95 -0.25 -6.39
CA VAL A 186 -13.91 -1.23 -5.85
C VAL A 186 -13.62 -2.65 -6.32
N ASN A 187 -12.58 -2.82 -7.13
CA ASN A 187 -12.28 -4.07 -7.84
C ASN A 187 -10.79 -4.41 -7.83
N ALA A 188 -10.11 -4.14 -6.71
CA ALA A 188 -8.73 -4.51 -6.49
C ALA A 188 -8.61 -5.62 -5.44
N ASN A 189 -7.52 -6.38 -5.50
CA ASN A 189 -7.08 -7.27 -4.44
C ASN A 189 -6.45 -6.42 -3.32
N VAL A 190 -7.25 -6.07 -2.32
CA VAL A 190 -6.80 -5.28 -1.16
C VAL A 190 -6.03 -6.18 -0.19
N VAL A 191 -4.88 -5.70 0.27
CA VAL A 191 -4.07 -6.42 1.27
C VAL A 191 -3.83 -5.50 2.46
N THR A 192 -4.56 -5.76 3.55
CA THR A 192 -4.34 -5.14 4.86
C THR A 192 -3.56 -6.07 5.77
N GLU A 193 -3.35 -5.69 7.04
CA GLU A 193 -2.75 -6.56 8.04
C GLU A 193 -3.56 -7.84 8.27
N ILE A 194 -4.89 -7.80 8.10
CA ILE A 194 -5.75 -8.99 8.23
C ILE A 194 -5.45 -9.97 7.11
N GLU A 195 -5.52 -9.52 5.85
CA GLU A 195 -5.19 -10.38 4.70
C GLU A 195 -3.73 -10.83 4.77
N ALA A 196 -2.82 -9.98 5.24
CA ALA A 196 -1.41 -10.34 5.36
C ALA A 196 -1.18 -11.51 6.33
N LEU A 197 -1.86 -11.53 7.47
CA LEU A 197 -1.77 -12.63 8.43
C LEU A 197 -2.42 -13.92 7.90
N GLY A 198 -3.53 -13.79 7.17
CA GLY A 198 -4.14 -14.92 6.46
C GLY A 198 -3.18 -15.52 5.42
N ILE A 199 -2.56 -14.68 4.58
CA ILE A 199 -1.64 -15.10 3.52
C ILE A 199 -0.37 -15.75 4.10
N LEU A 200 0.21 -15.16 5.16
CA LEU A 200 1.53 -15.56 5.65
C LEU A 200 1.49 -16.67 6.71
N ALA A 201 0.39 -16.80 7.46
CA ALA A 201 0.30 -17.71 8.61
C ALA A 201 -1.01 -18.51 8.70
N ASP A 202 -1.96 -18.28 7.79
CA ASP A 202 -3.26 -18.99 7.76
C ASP A 202 -4.03 -18.87 9.09
N VAL A 203 -4.03 -17.67 9.68
CA VAL A 203 -4.76 -17.35 10.93
C VAL A 203 -5.87 -16.33 10.68
N ASP A 204 -6.92 -16.38 11.50
CA ASP A 204 -7.96 -15.37 11.50
C ASP A 204 -7.48 -14.12 12.25
N ALA A 205 -7.82 -12.94 11.74
CA ALA A 205 -7.49 -11.67 12.37
C ALA A 205 -8.69 -10.71 12.35
N VAL A 206 -8.85 -9.95 13.45
CA VAL A 206 -9.87 -8.92 13.60
C VAL A 206 -9.20 -7.61 13.97
N HIS A 207 -9.55 -6.52 13.28
CA HIS A 207 -9.15 -5.17 13.66
C HIS A 207 -9.84 -4.77 14.96
N PHE A 208 -9.11 -4.84 16.06
CA PHE A 208 -9.66 -4.73 17.42
C PHE A 208 -9.69 -3.29 17.93
N ALA A 209 -8.65 -2.49 17.63
CA ALA A 209 -8.57 -1.08 17.97
C ALA A 209 -7.56 -0.36 17.05
N SER A 210 -7.57 0.97 17.02
CA SER A 210 -6.63 1.78 16.24
C SER A 210 -6.27 3.06 16.97
N GLY A 211 -5.13 3.63 16.57
CA GLY A 211 -4.61 4.87 17.13
C GLY A 211 -3.92 4.68 18.48
N GLY A 212 -3.13 5.68 18.83
CA GLY A 212 -2.30 5.66 20.03
C GLY A 212 -1.59 6.99 20.19
N VAL A 213 -0.61 7.03 21.10
CA VAL A 213 0.19 8.22 21.41
C VAL A 213 1.64 7.80 21.63
N PHE A 214 2.54 8.79 21.69
CA PHE A 214 3.97 8.57 21.97
C PHE A 214 4.66 7.71 20.91
N GLY A 215 4.41 8.00 19.62
CA GLY A 215 4.97 7.24 18.49
C GLY A 215 4.07 6.09 18.03
N SER A 216 2.82 6.04 18.49
CA SER A 216 1.82 5.02 18.12
C SER A 216 0.58 5.62 17.45
N GLU A 217 0.65 6.83 16.89
CA GLU A 217 -0.50 7.61 16.41
C GLU A 217 -1.29 6.90 15.29
N GLY A 218 -0.62 6.08 14.47
CA GLY A 218 -1.25 5.25 13.44
C GLY A 218 -1.21 3.75 13.76
N ALA A 219 -1.03 3.37 15.03
CA ALA A 219 -0.98 1.96 15.38
C ALA A 219 -2.31 1.25 15.13
N VAL A 220 -2.25 -0.04 14.80
CA VAL A 220 -3.41 -0.93 14.72
C VAL A 220 -3.26 -2.03 15.74
N VAL A 221 -4.36 -2.45 16.35
CA VAL A 221 -4.42 -3.55 17.30
C VAL A 221 -5.24 -4.66 16.67
N LEU A 222 -4.66 -5.85 16.56
CA LEU A 222 -5.29 -7.00 15.93
C LEU A 222 -5.48 -8.10 16.98
N ALA A 223 -6.70 -8.63 17.04
CA ALA A 223 -6.98 -9.87 17.74
C ALA A 223 -6.84 -11.02 16.73
N ILE A 224 -5.89 -11.91 16.96
CA ILE A 224 -5.58 -13.04 16.07
C ILE A 224 -5.95 -14.36 16.72
N THR A 225 -6.51 -15.28 15.94
CA THR A 225 -7.03 -16.57 16.41
C THR A 225 -6.65 -17.67 15.43
N GLY A 226 -6.25 -18.83 15.94
CA GLY A 226 -5.92 -19.97 15.08
C GLY A 226 -5.53 -21.23 15.84
N GLU A 227 -5.13 -22.26 15.10
CA GLU A 227 -4.51 -23.45 15.67
C GLU A 227 -3.18 -23.12 16.35
N ARG A 228 -2.75 -23.89 17.36
CA ARG A 228 -1.56 -23.55 18.15
C ARG A 228 -0.27 -23.50 17.32
N SER A 229 -0.14 -24.35 16.32
CA SER A 229 0.99 -24.38 15.37
C SER A 229 1.03 -23.12 14.50
N LEU A 230 -0.10 -22.79 13.87
CA LEU A 230 -0.24 -21.59 13.01
C LEU A 230 -0.06 -20.30 13.82
N MET A 231 -0.58 -20.27 15.05
CA MET A 231 -0.38 -19.14 15.97
C MET A 231 1.08 -18.93 16.34
N ALA A 232 1.88 -19.99 16.48
CA ALA A 232 3.32 -19.84 16.74
C ALA A 232 4.02 -19.18 15.55
N GLN A 233 3.68 -19.59 14.32
CA GLN A 233 4.17 -18.97 13.09
C GLN A 233 3.73 -17.50 12.97
N ALA A 234 2.46 -17.20 13.25
CA ALA A 234 1.94 -15.83 13.23
C ALA A 234 2.69 -14.92 14.22
N VAL A 235 2.94 -15.41 15.45
CA VAL A 235 3.71 -14.69 16.47
C VAL A 235 5.16 -14.46 16.02
N GLU A 236 5.78 -15.44 15.37
CA GLU A 236 7.13 -15.30 14.82
C GLU A 236 7.20 -14.25 13.71
N ILE A 237 6.26 -14.27 12.76
CA ILE A 237 6.17 -13.29 11.67
C ILE A 237 5.95 -11.88 12.24
N ILE A 238 4.99 -11.72 13.16
CA ILE A 238 4.75 -10.44 13.84
C ILE A 238 6.01 -9.99 14.58
N GLY A 239 6.68 -10.91 15.27
CA GLY A 239 7.96 -10.66 15.94
C GLY A 239 9.05 -10.18 14.99
N SER A 240 9.12 -10.73 13.78
CA SER A 240 10.16 -10.36 12.80
C SER A 240 10.00 -8.95 12.24
N VAL A 241 8.79 -8.39 12.24
CA VAL A 241 8.54 -7.01 11.77
C VAL A 241 8.66 -5.99 12.90
N LYS A 242 8.80 -6.44 14.16
CA LYS A 242 8.91 -5.53 15.30
C LYS A 242 10.15 -4.67 15.25
N GLY A 243 9.98 -3.38 15.51
CA GLY A 243 11.06 -2.40 15.45
C GLY A 243 11.43 -1.94 14.05
N GLU A 244 10.62 -2.27 13.02
CA GLU A 244 10.80 -1.71 11.68
C GLU A 244 10.84 -0.17 11.76
N PRO A 245 11.93 0.48 11.29
CA PRO A 245 12.10 1.91 11.45
C PRO A 245 11.00 2.69 10.71
N PRO A 246 10.46 3.76 11.30
CA PRO A 246 9.55 4.65 10.59
C PRO A 246 10.29 5.33 9.43
N LEU A 247 9.55 5.61 8.35
CA LEU A 247 10.06 6.45 7.27
C LEU A 247 10.44 7.81 7.82
N ARG A 248 11.60 8.31 7.39
CA ARG A 248 12.04 9.66 7.75
C ARG A 248 11.34 10.66 6.84
N GLY A 249 10.77 11.72 7.40
CA GLY A 249 10.28 12.83 6.57
C GLY A 249 11.43 13.46 5.78
N PRO A 250 11.17 14.07 4.61
CA PRO A 250 12.16 14.92 3.98
C PRO A 250 12.63 15.97 4.99
N SER A 251 13.94 16.20 5.07
CA SER A 251 14.52 17.20 5.97
C SER A 251 13.87 18.54 5.68
N GLN A 252 13.19 19.11 6.68
CA GLN A 252 12.75 20.50 6.62
C GLN A 252 14.03 21.37 6.64
N GLU A 253 14.50 21.81 5.48
CA GLU A 253 15.24 23.08 5.46
C GLU A 253 14.22 24.15 5.88
N ARG A 254 14.30 24.56 7.14
CA ARG A 254 13.61 25.74 7.66
C ARG A 254 14.38 26.99 7.27
#